data_AF-A0A2E5JSM2-F1
#
_entry.id   AF-A0A2E5JSM2-F1
#
_cell.length_a   1.000
_cell.length_b   1.000
_cell.length_c   1.000
_cell.angle_alpha   90.00
_cell.angle_beta   90.00
_cell.angle_gamma   90.00
#
_symmetry.space_group_name_H-M   'P 1'
#
loop_
_entity.id
_entity.type
_entity.pdbx_description
1 polymer ?
#
loop_
_entity_poly.entity_id
_entity_poly.type
_entity_poly.pdbx_seq_one_letter_code
_entity_poly.pdbx_strand_id
1 'polypeptide(L)'
;MTIRRNIIYRSIFFILSVATSLNGQESIIDKIEIVSKQNGISINIYSDIKIQTSQITGWYNASTAWSYITIYNAKGDTLSLNSTPKVDSVTDLEIIQLEESLQLGLRSINPVEQFEFYHNNSSSTITASLRYPISKVLTYIENNNIEKQKRQMTLKSLIINNKTALYFITTIAIIGLLVN
;
A
#
# COMPACT_ATOMS: atom_id res chain seq x y z
N MET A 1 49.89 8.67 40.96
CA MET A 1 49.65 7.74 39.82
C MET A 1 48.17 7.53 39.50
N THR A 2 47.25 7.70 40.45
CA THR A 2 45.80 7.43 40.31
C THR A 2 45.04 8.43 39.42
N ILE A 3 45.43 9.72 39.41
CA ILE A 3 44.72 10.78 38.67
C ILE A 3 44.85 10.63 37.14
N ARG A 4 46.05 10.29 36.65
CA ARG A 4 46.30 10.05 35.21
C ARG A 4 45.46 8.89 34.66
N ARG A 5 45.25 7.85 35.48
CA ARG A 5 44.49 6.66 35.09
C ARG A 5 42.99 6.98 34.91
N ASN A 6 42.41 7.84 35.75
CA ASN A 6 41.00 8.26 35.62
C ASN A 6 40.75 9.16 34.40
N ILE A 7 41.72 9.98 33.99
CA ILE A 7 41.62 10.81 32.79
C ILE A 7 41.64 9.94 31.52
N ILE A 8 42.46 8.90 31.50
CA ILE A 8 42.54 7.94 30.38
C ILE A 8 41.21 7.18 30.24
N TYR A 9 40.63 6.67 31.33
CA TYR A 9 39.35 5.97 31.26
C TYR A 9 38.18 6.86 30.81
N ARG A 10 38.13 8.12 31.25
CA ARG A 10 37.12 9.08 30.77
C ARG A 10 37.28 9.38 29.29
N SER A 11 38.51 9.48 28.81
CA SER A 11 38.81 9.73 27.39
C SER A 11 38.44 8.53 26.52
N ILE A 12 38.74 7.30 26.97
CA ILE A 12 38.34 6.05 26.29
C ILE A 12 36.82 5.92 26.23
N PHE A 13 36.12 6.20 27.34
CA PHE A 13 34.65 6.16 27.37
C PHE A 13 34.03 7.18 26.41
N PHE A 14 34.59 8.39 26.34
CA PHE A 14 34.13 9.42 25.41
C PHE A 14 34.37 9.02 23.95
N ILE A 15 35.54 8.47 23.62
CA ILE A 15 35.84 7.96 22.27
C ILE A 15 34.90 6.81 21.89
N LEU A 16 34.58 5.91 22.82
CA LEU A 16 33.68 4.78 22.58
C LEU A 16 32.22 5.24 22.33
N SER A 17 31.75 6.28 23.04
CA SER A 17 30.42 6.88 22.79
C SER A 17 30.34 7.67 21.48
N VAL A 18 31.44 8.31 21.05
CA VAL A 18 31.48 9.02 19.75
C VAL A 18 31.60 8.04 18.58
N ALA A 19 32.30 6.91 18.76
CA ALA A 19 32.42 5.90 17.71
C ALA A 19 31.10 5.18 17.38
N THR A 20 30.16 5.08 18.32
CA THR A 20 28.84 4.46 18.07
C THR A 20 27.84 5.40 17.39
N SER A 21 28.09 6.71 17.35
CA SER A 21 27.19 7.71 16.77
C SER A 21 27.43 7.97 15.27
N LEU A 22 28.44 7.34 14.65
CA LEU A 22 28.96 7.71 13.33
C LEU A 22 28.60 6.79 12.16
N ASN A 23 27.65 5.86 12.31
CA ASN A 23 27.22 5.02 11.19
C ASN A 23 25.71 5.13 10.97
N GLY A 24 25.25 6.32 10.58
CA GLY A 24 23.98 6.43 9.86
C GLY A 24 24.19 5.85 8.47
N GLN A 25 23.92 4.56 8.29
CA GLN A 25 24.08 3.92 7.00
C GLN A 25 23.03 4.52 6.04
N GLU A 26 23.50 5.20 5.00
CA GLU A 26 22.65 5.73 3.94
C GLU A 26 22.16 4.57 3.07
N SER A 27 20.85 4.55 2.83
CA SER A 27 20.18 3.57 1.97
C SER A 27 19.89 4.15 0.59
N ILE A 28 19.97 3.32 -0.43
CA ILE A 28 19.60 3.65 -1.80
C ILE A 28 18.27 2.96 -2.08
N ILE A 29 17.25 3.74 -2.42
CA ILE A 29 15.95 3.23 -2.88
C ILE A 29 16.02 3.00 -4.38
N ASP A 30 15.99 1.73 -4.78
CA ASP A 30 16.14 1.33 -6.17
C ASP A 30 14.79 1.33 -6.91
N LYS A 31 13.73 0.97 -6.19
CA LYS A 31 12.41 0.75 -6.78
C LYS A 31 11.31 0.95 -5.74
N ILE A 32 10.17 1.44 -6.20
CA ILE A 32 8.91 1.31 -5.48
C ILE A 32 7.86 0.58 -6.33
N GLU A 33 6.97 -0.14 -5.66
CA GLU A 33 5.80 -0.77 -6.28
C GLU A 33 4.55 -0.37 -5.51
N ILE A 34 3.55 0.12 -6.23
CA ILE A 34 2.30 0.60 -5.66
C ILE A 34 1.19 -0.41 -6.01
N VAL A 35 0.45 -0.86 -4.99
CA VAL A 35 -0.63 -1.82 -5.14
C VAL A 35 -1.88 -1.30 -4.46
N SER A 36 -2.97 -1.19 -5.23
CA SER A 36 -4.29 -0.87 -4.66
C SER A 36 -4.84 -2.05 -3.86
N LYS A 37 -5.39 -1.77 -2.68
CA LYS A 37 -6.11 -2.72 -1.82
C LYS A 37 -7.49 -2.19 -1.51
N GLN A 38 -8.40 -3.06 -1.11
CA GLN A 38 -9.77 -2.66 -0.75
C GLN A 38 -9.80 -1.73 0.46
N ASN A 39 -8.84 -1.92 1.38
CA ASN A 39 -8.71 -1.17 2.62
C ASN A 39 -7.64 -0.08 2.59
N GLY A 40 -7.06 0.23 1.42
CA GLY A 40 -5.95 1.17 1.36
C GLY A 40 -5.03 0.99 0.16
N ILE A 41 -3.80 1.45 0.32
CA ILE A 41 -2.72 1.33 -0.67
C ILE A 41 -1.53 0.67 0.02
N SER A 42 -0.90 -0.27 -0.67
CA SER A 42 0.35 -0.89 -0.23
C SER A 42 1.48 -0.43 -1.15
N ILE A 43 2.56 0.05 -0.56
CA ILE A 43 3.76 0.49 -1.27
C ILE A 43 4.92 -0.38 -0.81
N ASN A 44 5.49 -1.17 -1.71
CA ASN A 44 6.73 -1.88 -1.45
C ASN A 44 7.90 -0.98 -1.88
N ILE A 45 8.83 -0.77 -0.97
CA ILE A 45 10.01 0.07 -1.14
C ILE A 45 11.21 -0.86 -1.08
N TYR A 46 11.95 -0.96 -2.19
CA TYR A 46 13.12 -1.80 -2.34
C TYR A 46 14.37 -0.96 -2.18
N SER A 47 15.26 -1.39 -1.31
CA SER A 47 16.54 -0.73 -1.07
C SER A 47 17.72 -1.69 -1.13
N ASP A 48 18.91 -1.13 -1.27
CA ASP A 48 20.19 -1.84 -1.24
C ASP A 48 20.49 -2.45 0.14
N ILE A 49 20.10 -1.76 1.21
CA ILE A 49 20.27 -2.17 2.61
C ILE A 49 18.94 -2.15 3.36
N LYS A 50 18.89 -2.86 4.49
CA LYS A 50 17.71 -2.86 5.34
C LYS A 50 17.57 -1.52 6.08
N ILE A 51 16.55 -0.76 5.71
CA ILE A 51 16.10 0.45 6.44
C ILE A 51 15.39 0.02 7.73
N GLN A 52 15.52 0.75 8.83
CA GLN A 52 14.74 0.47 10.04
C GLN A 52 13.39 1.19 9.98
N THR A 53 12.32 0.60 10.51
CA THR A 53 10.99 1.26 10.56
C THR A 53 11.02 2.55 11.38
N SER A 54 11.95 2.71 12.33
CA SER A 54 12.21 3.94 13.08
C SER A 54 12.73 5.09 12.20
N GLN A 55 13.27 4.79 11.02
CA GLN A 55 13.73 5.78 10.04
C GLN A 55 12.62 6.21 9.08
N ILE A 56 11.38 5.80 9.31
CA ILE A 56 10.27 6.08 8.40
C ILE A 56 9.14 6.76 9.16
N THR A 57 8.62 7.83 8.56
CA THR A 57 7.43 8.52 9.04
C THR A 57 6.43 8.69 7.91
N GLY A 58 5.15 8.73 8.27
CA GLY A 58 4.05 8.93 7.35
C GLY A 58 3.07 9.97 7.89
N TRP A 59 2.57 10.84 7.03
CA TRP A 59 1.53 11.79 7.39
C TRP A 59 0.64 12.12 6.18
N TYR A 60 -0.59 12.55 6.47
CA TYR A 60 -1.59 12.89 5.46
C TYR A 60 -2.01 14.35 5.58
N ASN A 61 -2.06 15.03 4.44
CA ASN A 61 -2.56 16.39 4.32
C ASN A 61 -4.02 16.36 3.79
N ALA A 62 -4.98 16.59 4.68
CA ALA A 62 -6.40 16.59 4.34
C ALA A 62 -6.81 17.69 3.35
N SER A 63 -6.10 18.82 3.31
CA SER A 63 -6.44 19.94 2.43
C SER A 63 -6.02 19.70 0.98
N THR A 64 -5.03 18.84 0.75
CA THR A 64 -4.44 18.61 -0.58
C THR A 64 -4.54 17.16 -1.05
N ALA A 65 -5.07 16.28 -0.19
CA ALA A 65 -5.19 14.84 -0.39
C ALA A 65 -3.86 14.10 -0.61
N TRP A 66 -2.74 14.72 -0.22
CA TRP A 66 -1.41 14.11 -0.30
C TRP A 66 -1.08 13.32 0.97
N SER A 67 -0.61 12.11 0.78
CA SER A 67 0.10 11.32 1.78
C SER A 67 1.60 11.41 1.52
N TYR A 68 2.39 11.66 2.56
CA TYR A 68 3.84 11.71 2.47
C TYR A 68 4.45 10.61 3.32
N ILE A 69 5.41 9.89 2.76
CA ILE A 69 6.29 8.95 3.46
C ILE A 69 7.70 9.52 3.38
N THR A 70 8.34 9.73 4.52
CA THR A 70 9.72 10.23 4.58
C THR A 70 10.61 9.11 5.09
N ILE A 71 11.68 8.81 4.36
CA ILE A 71 12.69 7.81 4.73
C ILE A 71 13.98 8.54 5.03
N TYR A 72 14.41 8.52 6.29
CA TYR A 72 15.64 9.17 6.74
C TYR A 72 16.89 8.38 6.36
N ASN A 73 17.97 9.09 6.06
CA ASN A 73 19.23 8.55 5.52
C ASN A 73 18.97 7.70 4.28
N ALA A 74 18.20 8.24 3.34
CA ALA A 74 17.88 7.57 2.09
C ALA A 74 18.05 8.49 0.89
N LYS A 75 18.51 7.90 -0.21
CA LYS A 75 18.60 8.53 -1.53
C LYS A 75 17.98 7.65 -2.60
N GLY A 76 17.70 8.23 -3.75
CA GLY A 76 17.28 7.46 -4.93
C GLY A 76 17.31 8.32 -6.19
N ASP A 77 17.33 7.67 -7.34
CA ASP A 77 17.10 8.36 -8.62
C ASP A 77 15.64 8.79 -8.70
N THR A 78 15.38 10.07 -8.45
CA THR A 78 14.03 10.62 -8.43
C THR A 78 13.36 10.53 -9.80
N LEU A 79 14.09 10.56 -10.92
CA LEU A 79 13.50 10.44 -12.26
C LEU A 79 12.99 9.02 -12.48
N SER A 80 13.80 8.02 -12.14
CA SER A 80 13.42 6.62 -12.21
C SER A 80 12.25 6.32 -11.28
N LEU A 81 12.32 6.74 -10.02
CA LEU A 81 11.26 6.48 -9.04
C LEU A 81 9.94 7.20 -9.37
N ASN A 82 9.98 8.43 -9.90
CA ASN A 82 8.78 9.14 -10.37
C ASN A 82 8.13 8.47 -11.59
N SER A 83 8.86 7.63 -12.33
CA SER A 83 8.31 6.87 -13.46
C SER A 83 7.52 5.62 -13.03
N THR A 84 7.42 5.35 -11.73
CA THR A 84 6.66 4.21 -11.20
C THR A 84 5.21 4.23 -11.69
N PRO A 85 4.71 3.11 -12.26
CA PRO A 85 3.32 3.02 -12.70
C PRO A 85 2.33 3.29 -11.57
N LYS A 86 1.38 4.20 -11.83
CA LYS A 86 0.26 4.49 -10.93
C LYS A 86 -0.80 3.40 -11.03
N VAL A 87 -1.54 3.21 -9.95
CA VAL A 87 -2.74 2.34 -9.90
C VAL A 87 -4.00 3.18 -9.78
N ASP A 88 -5.17 2.63 -10.08
CA ASP A 88 -6.44 3.37 -10.17
C ASP A 88 -6.80 4.18 -8.90
N SER A 89 -6.33 3.77 -7.73
CA SER A 89 -6.56 4.49 -6.47
C SER A 89 -5.62 5.67 -6.22
N VAL A 90 -4.64 5.88 -7.10
CA VAL A 90 -3.55 6.88 -7.01
C VAL A 90 -3.63 7.82 -8.20
N THR A 91 -3.93 9.08 -7.91
CA THR A 91 -4.01 10.14 -8.91
C THR A 91 -2.64 10.66 -9.30
N ASP A 92 -1.73 10.83 -8.32
CA ASP A 92 -0.38 11.34 -8.54
C ASP A 92 0.64 10.75 -7.58
N LEU A 93 1.89 10.80 -8.03
CA LEU A 93 3.09 10.35 -7.34
C LEU A 93 4.16 11.44 -7.51
N GLU A 94 4.87 11.74 -6.44
CA GLU A 94 6.00 12.65 -6.45
C GLU A 94 7.12 12.10 -5.56
N ILE A 95 8.35 12.06 -6.08
CA ILE A 95 9.54 11.66 -5.35
C ILE A 95 10.45 12.87 -5.21
N ILE A 96 10.75 13.23 -3.96
CA ILE A 96 11.52 14.41 -3.59
C ILE A 96 12.77 13.96 -2.85
N GLN A 97 13.94 14.27 -3.41
CA GLN A 97 15.22 14.13 -2.72
C GLN A 97 15.45 15.35 -1.83
N LEU A 98 15.51 15.14 -0.52
CA LEU A 98 15.93 16.13 0.48
C LEU A 98 17.39 15.88 0.87
N GLU A 99 17.99 16.74 1.68
CA GLU A 99 19.41 16.63 2.07
C GLU A 99 19.73 15.30 2.77
N GLU A 100 18.90 14.91 3.75
CA GLU A 100 19.12 13.70 4.58
C GLU A 100 17.98 12.67 4.46
N SER A 101 17.09 12.82 3.48
CA SER A 101 15.96 11.91 3.32
C SER A 101 15.43 11.85 1.90
N LEU A 102 14.74 10.75 1.59
CA LEU A 102 13.92 10.64 0.41
C LEU A 102 12.45 10.69 0.84
N GLN A 103 11.67 11.57 0.22
CA GLN A 103 10.24 11.70 0.49
C GLN A 103 9.42 11.23 -0.71
N LEU A 104 8.43 10.39 -0.43
CA LEU A 104 7.44 9.90 -1.37
C LEU A 104 6.10 10.58 -1.09
N GLY A 105 5.69 11.47 -1.97
CA GLY A 105 4.35 12.03 -2.03
C GLY A 105 3.43 11.14 -2.89
N LEU A 106 2.25 10.83 -2.38
CA LEU A 106 1.22 10.08 -3.10
C LEU A 106 -0.13 10.75 -2.89
N ARG A 107 -0.83 11.07 -3.98
CA ARG A 107 -2.19 11.62 -3.93
C ARG A 107 -3.21 10.56 -4.27
N SER A 108 -4.06 10.17 -3.33
CA SER A 108 -5.04 9.09 -3.48
C SER A 108 -6.47 9.61 -3.61
N ILE A 109 -7.32 8.81 -4.27
CA ILE A 109 -8.76 9.12 -4.42
C ILE A 109 -9.47 9.14 -3.06
N ASN A 110 -9.12 8.19 -2.20
CA ASN A 110 -9.64 8.13 -0.83
C ASN A 110 -8.61 8.71 0.15
N PRO A 111 -9.06 9.37 1.23
CA PRO A 111 -8.16 9.85 2.27
C PRO A 111 -7.47 8.67 2.96
N VAL A 112 -6.22 8.88 3.36
CA VAL A 112 -5.46 7.94 4.18
C VAL A 112 -5.57 8.37 5.64
N GLU A 113 -5.92 7.44 6.52
CA GLU A 113 -6.09 7.69 7.95
C GLU A 113 -4.92 7.15 8.78
N GLN A 114 -4.32 6.03 8.35
CA GLN A 114 -3.27 5.37 9.11
C GLN A 114 -2.13 4.90 8.19
N PHE A 115 -0.91 5.00 8.72
CA PHE A 115 0.30 4.49 8.10
C PHE A 115 0.87 3.36 8.96
N GLU A 116 1.18 2.24 8.34
CA GLU A 116 1.85 1.09 8.97
C GLU A 116 3.08 0.72 8.15
N PHE A 117 4.22 0.50 8.80
CA PHE A 117 5.46 0.13 8.13
C PHE A 117 5.97 -1.19 8.68
N TYR A 118 6.26 -2.15 7.81
CA TYR A 118 6.74 -3.46 8.20
C TYR A 118 7.70 -4.05 7.16
N HIS A 119 8.54 -4.98 7.61
CA HIS A 119 9.44 -5.71 6.74
C HIS A 119 8.76 -6.94 6.16
N ASN A 120 9.05 -7.23 4.89
CA ASN A 120 8.77 -8.54 4.32
C ASN A 120 10.01 -9.44 4.54
N ASN A 121 9.88 -10.43 5.43
CA ASN A 121 10.84 -11.51 5.74
C ASN A 121 12.29 -11.32 5.22
N SER A 122 13.20 -10.88 6.10
CA SER A 122 14.67 -10.76 5.90
C SER A 122 15.19 -9.92 4.72
N SER A 123 14.32 -9.37 3.87
CA SER A 123 14.73 -8.56 2.72
C SER A 123 14.98 -7.10 3.08
N SER A 124 15.79 -6.41 2.27
CA SER A 124 15.90 -4.94 2.22
C SER A 124 14.66 -4.31 1.58
N THR A 125 13.48 -4.86 1.86
CA THR A 125 12.19 -4.36 1.41
C THR A 125 11.37 -3.94 2.61
N ILE A 126 10.75 -2.77 2.50
CA ILE A 126 9.76 -2.27 3.45
C ILE A 126 8.43 -2.16 2.74
N THR A 127 7.38 -2.61 3.39
CA THR A 127 6.02 -2.35 2.94
C THR A 127 5.43 -1.24 3.81
N ALA A 128 5.03 -0.15 3.16
CA ALA A 128 4.15 0.86 3.74
C ALA A 128 2.70 0.52 3.39
N SER A 129 1.85 0.42 4.40
CA SER A 129 0.42 0.21 4.28
C SER A 129 -0.31 1.48 4.70
N LEU A 130 -0.96 2.12 3.73
CA LEU A 130 -1.72 3.35 3.86
C LEU A 130 -3.20 3.00 3.94
N ARG A 131 -3.79 3.01 5.13
CA ARG A 131 -5.16 2.54 5.35
C ARG A 131 -6.19 3.64 5.15
N TYR A 132 -7.27 3.29 4.45
CA TYR A 132 -8.44 4.13 4.34
C TYR A 132 -9.28 4.09 5.62
N PRO A 133 -10.14 5.10 5.84
CA PRO A 133 -11.11 5.07 6.91
C PRO A 133 -11.98 3.83 6.88
N ILE A 134 -12.26 3.28 8.06
CA ILE A 134 -13.08 2.07 8.18
C ILE A 134 -14.45 2.22 7.51
N SER A 135 -15.03 3.43 7.56
CA SER A 135 -16.29 3.76 6.90
C SER A 135 -16.25 3.49 5.39
N LYS A 136 -15.14 3.84 4.71
CA LYS A 136 -14.96 3.56 3.28
C LYS A 136 -14.89 2.07 2.99
N VAL A 137 -14.20 1.31 3.86
CA VAL A 137 -14.09 -0.15 3.73
C VAL A 137 -15.46 -0.81 3.90
N LEU A 138 -16.26 -0.38 4.88
CA LEU A 138 -17.61 -0.88 5.10
C LEU A 138 -18.54 -0.58 3.91
N THR A 139 -18.54 0.65 3.39
CA THR A 139 -19.32 1.00 2.20
C THR A 139 -18.92 0.16 0.98
N TYR A 140 -17.63 -0.11 0.79
CA TYR A 140 -17.16 -0.99 -0.28
C TYR A 140 -17.70 -2.43 -0.11
N ILE A 141 -17.67 -2.97 1.11
CA ILE A 141 -18.19 -4.31 1.41
C ILE A 141 -19.71 -4.37 1.14
N GLU A 142 -20.47 -3.37 1.59
CA GLU A 142 -21.91 -3.27 1.37
C GLU A 142 -22.25 -3.24 -0.13
N ASN A 143 -21.57 -2.40 -0.91
CA ASN A 143 -21.79 -2.30 -2.35
C ASN A 143 -21.51 -3.63 -3.07
N ASN A 144 -20.42 -4.30 -2.72
CA ASN A 144 -20.10 -5.62 -3.28
C ASN A 144 -21.15 -6.68 -2.93
N ASN A 145 -21.69 -6.64 -1.72
CA ASN A 145 -22.77 -7.53 -1.30
C ASN A 145 -24.05 -7.27 -2.10
N ILE A 146 -24.43 -6.00 -2.29
CA ILE A 146 -25.58 -5.59 -3.11
C ILE A 146 -25.41 -6.07 -4.56
N GLU A 147 -24.23 -5.86 -5.15
CA GLU A 147 -23.96 -6.33 -6.52
C GLU A 147 -24.04 -7.85 -6.64
N LYS A 148 -23.48 -8.58 -5.67
CA LYS A 148 -23.54 -10.04 -5.64
C LYS A 148 -24.99 -10.52 -5.57
N GLN A 149 -25.83 -9.87 -4.77
CA GLN A 149 -27.27 -10.15 -4.70
C GLN A 149 -27.98 -9.87 -6.03
N LYS A 150 -27.71 -8.72 -6.67
CA LYS A 150 -28.27 -8.39 -8.01
C LYS A 150 -27.87 -9.41 -9.08
N ARG A 151 -26.60 -9.83 -9.10
CA ARG A 151 -26.11 -10.89 -10.00
C ARG A 151 -26.86 -12.21 -9.77
N GLN A 152 -27.06 -12.60 -8.51
CA GLN A 152 -27.83 -13.79 -8.17
C GLN A 152 -29.30 -13.70 -8.60
N MET A 153 -29.97 -12.56 -8.41
CA MET A 153 -31.35 -12.35 -8.87
C MET A 153 -31.45 -12.42 -10.40
N THR A 154 -30.51 -11.80 -11.10
CA THR A 154 -30.44 -11.82 -12.58
C THR A 154 -30.23 -13.24 -13.11
N LEU A 155 -29.35 -14.02 -12.48
CA LEU A 155 -29.15 -15.42 -12.84
C LEU A 155 -30.41 -16.27 -12.56
N LYS A 156 -31.08 -16.05 -11.41
CA LYS A 156 -32.33 -16.74 -11.09
C LYS A 156 -33.43 -16.43 -12.12
N SER A 157 -33.60 -15.17 -12.52
CA SER A 157 -34.62 -14.79 -13.51
C SER A 157 -34.31 -15.36 -14.90
N LEU A 158 -33.05 -15.36 -15.33
CA LEU A 158 -32.63 -16.00 -16.58
C LEU A 158 -32.92 -17.51 -16.59
N ILE A 159 -32.65 -18.22 -15.48
CA ILE A 159 -32.96 -19.64 -15.34
C ILE A 159 -34.48 -19.89 -15.40
N ILE A 160 -35.28 -19.07 -14.70
CA ILE A 160 -36.74 -19.19 -14.71
C ILE A 160 -37.29 -18.96 -16.13
N ASN A 161 -36.85 -17.91 -16.81
CA ASN A 161 -37.29 -17.56 -18.17
C ASN A 161 -36.95 -18.64 -19.20
N ASN A 162 -35.78 -19.27 -19.10
CA ASN A 162 -35.43 -20.38 -19.99
C ASN A 162 -36.25 -21.65 -19.71
N LYS A 163 -36.58 -21.94 -18.44
CA LYS A 163 -37.48 -23.05 -18.11
C LYS A 163 -38.88 -22.81 -18.63
N THR A 164 -39.44 -21.61 -18.48
CA THR A 164 -40.77 -21.28 -19.02
C THR A 164 -40.79 -21.40 -20.53
N ALA A 165 -39.80 -20.85 -21.24
CA ALA A 165 -39.68 -20.99 -22.69
C ALA A 165 -39.63 -22.47 -23.13
N LEU A 166 -38.87 -23.32 -22.41
CA LEU A 166 -38.81 -24.75 -22.68
C LEU A 166 -40.19 -25.43 -22.48
N TYR A 167 -40.91 -25.10 -21.39
CA TYR A 167 -42.26 -25.62 -21.16
C TYR A 167 -43.27 -25.18 -22.24
N PHE A 168 -43.16 -23.96 -22.76
CA PHE A 168 -44.01 -23.50 -23.87
C PHE A 168 -43.71 -24.27 -25.16
N ILE A 169 -42.44 -24.50 -25.49
CA ILE A 169 -42.06 -25.28 -26.68
C ILE A 169 -42.54 -26.72 -26.56
N THR A 170 -42.38 -27.35 -25.39
CA THR A 170 -42.79 -28.74 -25.20
C THR A 170 -44.31 -28.90 -25.23
N THR A 171 -45.07 -27.96 -24.66
CA THR A 171 -46.54 -27.99 -24.73
C THR A 171 -47.05 -27.80 -26.16
N ILE A 172 -46.49 -26.87 -26.93
CA ILE A 172 -46.82 -26.70 -28.35
C ILE A 172 -46.51 -27.99 -29.15
N ALA A 173 -45.35 -28.60 -28.91
CA ALA A 173 -44.98 -29.85 -29.58
C ALA A 173 -45.94 -31.00 -29.26
N ILE A 174 -46.37 -31.16 -28.00
CA ILE A 174 -47.33 -32.19 -27.58
C ILE A 174 -48.70 -31.97 -28.21
N ILE A 175 -49.20 -30.73 -28.24
CA ILE A 175 -50.49 -30.40 -28.87
C ILE A 175 -50.44 -30.68 -30.37
N GLY A 176 -49.35 -30.29 -31.06
CA GLY A 176 -49.17 -30.59 -32.48
C GLY A 176 -49.15 -32.10 -32.79
N LEU A 177 -48.67 -32.92 -31.86
CA LEU A 177 -48.67 -34.39 -31.96
C LEU A 177 -50.06 -35.02 -31.74
N LEU A 178 -50.98 -34.32 -31.06
CA LEU A 178 -52.33 -34.81 -30.76
C LEU A 178 -53.38 -34.41 -31.80
N VAL A 179 -53.10 -33.41 -32.63
CA VAL A 179 -54.03 -32.85 -33.63
C VAL A 179 -53.81 -33.46 -35.04
N ASN A 180 -52.73 -34.23 -35.23
CA ASN A 180 -52.47 -35.06 -36.41
C ASN A 180 -52.77 -36.54 -36.14
#